data_AF-G4ZGY5-F1
#
_entry.id   AF-G4ZGY5-F1
#
_cell.length_a   1.000
_cell.length_b   1.000
_cell.length_c   1.000
_cell.angle_alpha   90.00
_cell.angle_beta   90.00
_cell.angle_gamma   90.00
#
_symmetry.space_group_name_H-M   'P 1'
#
loop_
_entity.id
_entity.type
_entity.pdbx_description
1 polymer ?
#
loop_
_entity_poly.entity_id
_entity_poly.type
_entity_poly.pdbx_seq_one_letter_code
_entity_poly.pdbx_strand_id
1 'polypeptide(L)'
;HKFIKAINNAFFRAALHGKTSVVEFLLGTGHIGPETFDKGFEGAAGTTGGTQLETTLFLYYTHRASSQSLNKRLYENENISSDAIVTAFKRAVGGGGSIHAHKLGQPEIAILLFEDGCIPLETINEAFLSAAQNGHDDVVECMRKDRRISSKSIGEAFAAAAGCGNSALMESLYDTKRV
;
A
#
# COMPACT_ATOMS: atom_id res chain seq x y z
N HIS A 1 0.63 -28.80 -15.09
CA HIS A 1 1.76 -27.96 -14.63
C HIS A 1 1.95 -26.68 -15.46
N LYS A 2 2.13 -26.73 -16.78
CA LYS A 2 2.28 -25.52 -17.64
C LYS A 2 1.07 -24.57 -17.61
N PHE A 3 -0.15 -25.12 -17.52
CA PHE A 3 -1.39 -24.34 -17.49
C PHE A 3 -1.56 -23.51 -16.20
N ILE A 4 -1.26 -24.09 -15.03
CA ILE A 4 -1.28 -23.37 -13.74
C ILE A 4 -0.26 -22.23 -13.73
N LYS A 5 0.94 -22.46 -14.27
CA LYS A 5 1.95 -21.39 -14.41
C LYS A 5 1.45 -20.23 -15.29
N ALA A 6 0.69 -20.53 -16.34
CA ALA A 6 0.09 -19.50 -17.19
C ALA A 6 -1.01 -18.71 -16.44
N ILE A 7 -1.85 -19.40 -15.64
CA ILE A 7 -2.85 -18.77 -14.77
C ILE A 7 -2.18 -17.81 -13.77
N ASN A 8 -1.14 -18.25 -13.07
CA ASN A 8 -0.44 -17.43 -12.08
C ASN A 8 0.21 -16.18 -12.70
N ASN A 9 0.84 -16.34 -13.87
CA ASN A 9 1.40 -15.21 -14.61
C ASN A 9 0.31 -14.27 -15.16
N ALA A 10 -0.83 -14.81 -15.60
CA ALA A 10 -1.97 -13.99 -16.03
C ALA A 10 -2.54 -13.18 -14.87
N PHE A 11 -2.65 -13.77 -13.67
CA PHE A 11 -3.13 -13.12 -12.47
C PHE A 11 -2.24 -11.93 -12.10
N PHE A 12 -0.93 -12.16 -12.00
CA PHE A 12 0.03 -11.09 -11.71
C PHE A 12 -0.08 -9.93 -12.71
N ARG A 13 -0.14 -10.22 -14.02
CA ARG A 13 -0.24 -9.18 -15.06
C ARG A 13 -1.58 -8.45 -15.02
N ALA A 14 -2.68 -9.15 -14.76
CA ALA A 14 -3.99 -8.54 -14.62
C ALA A 14 -4.01 -7.57 -13.43
N ALA A 15 -3.45 -7.98 -12.28
CA ALA A 15 -3.37 -7.15 -11.09
C ALA A 15 -2.47 -5.91 -11.31
N LEU A 16 -1.29 -6.10 -11.90
CA LEU A 16 -0.35 -5.03 -12.23
C LEU A 16 -0.96 -3.94 -13.14
N HIS A 17 -1.85 -4.33 -14.05
CA HIS A 17 -2.50 -3.43 -15.01
C HIS A 17 -3.95 -3.06 -14.64
N GLY A 18 -4.36 -3.32 -13.40
CA GLY A 18 -5.66 -2.89 -12.88
C GLY A 18 -6.86 -3.55 -13.54
N LYS A 19 -6.72 -4.78 -14.05
CA LYS A 19 -7.80 -5.51 -14.71
C LYS A 19 -8.62 -6.29 -13.68
N THR A 20 -9.35 -5.57 -12.82
CA THR A 20 -10.09 -6.13 -11.66
C THR A 20 -11.00 -7.31 -12.05
N SER A 21 -11.77 -7.20 -13.14
CA SER A 21 -12.65 -8.30 -13.59
C SER A 21 -11.88 -9.57 -14.01
N VAL A 22 -10.68 -9.42 -14.57
CA VAL A 22 -9.82 -10.55 -14.93
C VAL A 22 -9.19 -11.14 -13.66
N VAL A 23 -8.81 -10.31 -12.70
CA VAL A 23 -8.32 -10.73 -11.38
C VAL A 23 -9.39 -11.57 -10.66
N GLU A 24 -10.63 -11.07 -10.59
CA GLU A 24 -11.77 -11.78 -10.01
C GLU A 24 -12.01 -13.15 -10.67
N PHE A 25 -12.05 -13.19 -12.01
CA PHE A 25 -12.19 -14.44 -12.75
C PHE A 25 -11.07 -15.45 -12.42
N LEU A 26 -9.82 -14.98 -12.35
CA LEU A 26 -8.67 -15.83 -12.07
C LEU A 26 -8.66 -16.35 -10.62
N LEU A 27 -9.09 -15.56 -9.64
CA LEU A 27 -9.31 -16.03 -8.27
C LEU A 27 -10.37 -17.14 -8.22
N GLY A 28 -11.45 -16.97 -8.99
CA GLY A 28 -12.52 -17.96 -9.11
C GLY A 28 -12.08 -19.33 -9.65
N THR A 29 -10.89 -19.43 -10.25
CA THR A 29 -10.34 -20.71 -10.71
C THR A 29 -9.82 -21.61 -9.58
N GLY A 30 -9.61 -21.06 -8.37
CA GLY A 30 -9.06 -21.82 -7.23
C GLY A 30 -7.61 -22.30 -7.42
N HIS A 31 -6.88 -21.75 -8.40
CA HIS A 31 -5.50 -22.13 -8.71
C HIS A 31 -4.45 -21.09 -8.31
N ILE A 32 -4.89 -19.95 -7.78
CA ILE A 32 -4.00 -18.90 -7.28
C ILE A 32 -3.57 -19.27 -5.87
N GLY A 33 -2.29 -19.61 -5.69
CA GLY A 33 -1.72 -19.83 -4.36
C GLY A 33 -1.29 -18.52 -3.67
N PRO A 34 -1.01 -18.56 -2.35
CA PRO A 34 -0.76 -17.38 -1.54
C PRO A 34 0.41 -16.53 -2.04
N GLU A 35 1.53 -17.14 -2.45
CA GLU A 35 2.68 -16.40 -3.00
C GLU A 35 2.34 -15.65 -4.30
N THR A 36 1.48 -16.23 -5.13
CA THR A 36 1.03 -15.59 -6.37
C THR A 36 0.04 -14.46 -6.07
N PHE A 37 -0.82 -14.67 -5.07
CA PHE A 37 -1.73 -13.66 -4.57
C PHE A 37 -0.97 -12.43 -4.07
N ASP A 38 -0.03 -12.62 -3.15
CA ASP A 38 0.83 -11.58 -2.59
C ASP A 38 1.51 -10.75 -3.67
N LYS A 39 2.13 -11.41 -4.66
CA LYS A 39 2.76 -10.73 -5.80
C LYS A 39 1.76 -9.92 -6.62
N GLY A 40 0.54 -10.41 -6.81
CA GLY A 40 -0.51 -9.66 -7.50
C GLY A 40 -0.97 -8.45 -6.70
N PHE A 41 -1.19 -8.63 -5.39
CA PHE A 41 -1.55 -7.56 -4.46
C PHE A 41 -0.49 -6.45 -4.42
N GLU A 42 0.77 -6.82 -4.22
CA GLU A 42 1.90 -5.88 -4.28
C GLU A 42 1.97 -5.16 -5.63
N GLY A 43 1.75 -5.89 -6.74
CA GLY A 43 1.75 -5.35 -8.10
C GLY A 43 0.67 -4.29 -8.31
N ALA A 44 -0.55 -4.56 -7.81
CA ALA A 44 -1.66 -3.62 -7.86
C ALA A 44 -1.39 -2.36 -7.01
N ALA A 45 -0.73 -2.50 -5.85
CA ALA A 45 -0.37 -1.38 -4.98
C ALA A 45 0.66 -0.41 -5.60
N GLY A 46 1.37 -0.83 -6.65
CA GLY A 46 2.15 0.04 -7.53
C GLY A 46 3.61 -0.38 -7.75
N THR A 47 4.23 0.21 -8.77
CA THR A 47 5.68 0.32 -9.14
C THR A 47 5.83 0.37 -10.66
N THR A 48 5.00 -0.39 -11.40
CA THR A 48 4.91 -0.35 -12.88
C THR A 48 3.44 -0.36 -13.28
N GLY A 49 2.97 0.65 -14.02
CA GLY A 49 1.56 0.83 -14.39
C GLY A 49 0.77 1.80 -13.49
N GLY A 50 1.38 2.30 -12.41
CA GLY A 50 0.73 3.14 -11.41
C GLY A 50 -0.02 2.31 -10.37
N THR A 51 -0.53 3.00 -9.36
CA THR A 51 -1.33 2.39 -8.29
C THR A 51 -2.74 2.08 -8.80
N GLN A 52 -3.12 0.80 -8.74
CA GLN A 52 -4.42 0.31 -9.22
C GLN A 52 -5.38 0.28 -8.03
N LEU A 53 -5.96 1.44 -7.69
CA LEU A 53 -6.79 1.61 -6.50
C LEU A 53 -7.90 0.56 -6.39
N GLU A 54 -8.75 0.46 -7.40
CA GLU A 54 -9.88 -0.48 -7.43
C GLU A 54 -9.41 -1.93 -7.24
N THR A 55 -8.40 -2.36 -7.99
CA THR A 55 -7.88 -3.72 -7.91
C THR A 55 -7.20 -4.01 -6.57
N THR A 56 -6.51 -3.03 -5.97
CA THR A 56 -5.84 -3.22 -4.67
C THR A 56 -6.85 -3.34 -3.55
N LEU A 57 -7.89 -2.49 -3.54
CA LEU A 57 -9.00 -2.57 -2.60
C LEU A 57 -9.77 -3.89 -2.78
N PHE A 58 -10.04 -4.29 -4.02
CA PHE A 58 -10.67 -5.56 -4.32
C PHE A 58 -9.87 -6.73 -3.74
N LEU A 59 -8.57 -6.80 -3.98
CA LEU A 59 -7.71 -7.87 -3.46
C LEU A 59 -7.66 -7.84 -1.91
N TYR A 60 -7.54 -6.66 -1.32
CA TYR A 60 -7.54 -6.48 0.14
C TYR A 60 -8.86 -6.97 0.78
N TYR A 61 -10.01 -6.52 0.28
CA TYR A 61 -11.32 -6.85 0.84
C TYR A 61 -11.84 -8.23 0.47
N THR A 62 -11.55 -8.73 -0.73
CA THR A 62 -11.89 -10.12 -1.12
C THR A 62 -11.30 -11.10 -0.12
N HIS A 63 -10.09 -10.81 0.36
CA HIS A 63 -9.47 -11.62 1.38
C HIS A 63 -10.05 -11.38 2.80
N ARG A 64 -10.36 -10.13 3.17
CA ARG A 64 -10.96 -9.79 4.47
C ARG A 64 -12.41 -10.31 4.65
N ALA A 65 -13.15 -10.47 3.56
CA ALA A 65 -14.48 -11.08 3.56
C ALA A 65 -14.42 -12.62 3.64
N SER A 66 -13.39 -13.23 3.06
CA SER A 66 -13.13 -14.68 3.15
C SER A 66 -12.77 -15.11 4.58
N SER A 67 -12.03 -14.28 5.33
CA SER A 67 -11.70 -14.56 6.73
C SER A 67 -12.87 -14.41 7.72
N GLN A 68 -13.93 -13.69 7.34
CA GLN A 68 -15.13 -13.46 8.18
C GLN A 68 -16.32 -14.37 7.84
N SER A 69 -16.29 -15.06 6.70
CA SER A 69 -17.37 -15.93 6.24
C SER A 69 -17.12 -17.39 6.65
N LEU A 70 -18.16 -18.10 7.11
CA LEU A 70 -18.11 -19.46 7.66
C LEU A 70 -17.59 -20.58 6.72
N ASN A 71 -17.18 -20.26 5.49
CA ASN A 71 -16.54 -21.20 4.55
C ASN A 71 -15.03 -21.36 4.84
N LYS A 72 -14.72 -21.60 6.10
CA LYS A 72 -13.38 -21.70 6.69
C LYS A 72 -12.44 -22.66 5.93
N ARG A 73 -12.98 -23.70 5.29
CA ARG A 73 -12.19 -24.81 4.70
C ARG A 73 -11.67 -24.57 3.28
N LEU A 74 -12.11 -23.54 2.56
CA LEU A 74 -11.65 -23.29 1.18
C LEU A 74 -10.43 -22.36 1.09
N TYR A 75 -10.15 -21.56 2.14
CA TYR A 75 -9.15 -20.48 2.11
C TYR A 75 -8.32 -20.36 3.41
N GLU A 76 -8.25 -21.43 4.19
CA GLU A 76 -7.74 -21.46 5.58
C GLU A 76 -6.24 -21.05 5.75
N ASN A 77 -5.53 -20.73 4.66
CA ASN A 77 -4.08 -20.45 4.65
C ASN A 77 -3.67 -19.16 3.89
N GLU A 78 -4.60 -18.28 3.51
CA GLU A 78 -4.32 -17.24 2.48
C GLU A 78 -4.28 -15.79 2.97
N ASN A 79 -4.04 -15.54 4.27
CA ASN A 79 -3.85 -14.16 4.73
C ASN A 79 -2.74 -13.48 3.92
N ILE A 80 -3.03 -12.29 3.36
CA ILE A 80 -2.01 -11.45 2.73
C ILE A 80 -0.85 -11.38 3.72
N SER A 81 0.33 -11.78 3.28
CA SER A 81 1.45 -11.83 4.21
C SER A 81 1.76 -10.42 4.70
N SER A 82 2.21 -10.30 5.95
CA SER A 82 2.65 -9.01 6.49
C SER A 82 3.73 -8.37 5.60
N ASP A 83 4.58 -9.20 4.98
CA ASP A 83 5.61 -8.77 4.02
C ASP A 83 5.00 -8.16 2.76
N ALA A 84 3.92 -8.76 2.23
CA ALA A 84 3.19 -8.21 1.08
C ALA A 84 2.47 -6.92 1.46
N ILE A 85 1.89 -6.79 2.65
CA ILE A 85 1.30 -5.54 3.14
C ILE A 85 2.36 -4.45 3.27
N VAL A 86 3.50 -4.76 3.90
CA VAL A 86 4.62 -3.83 4.05
C VAL A 86 5.17 -3.40 2.69
N THR A 87 5.29 -4.32 1.75
CA THR A 87 5.76 -4.04 0.39
C THR A 87 4.76 -3.17 -0.37
N ALA A 88 3.47 -3.50 -0.32
CA ALA A 88 2.41 -2.70 -0.91
C ALA A 88 2.35 -1.28 -0.32
N PHE A 89 2.49 -1.16 1.00
CA PHE A 89 2.54 0.12 1.71
C PHE A 89 3.73 0.98 1.24
N LYS A 90 4.94 0.41 1.18
CA LYS A 90 6.13 1.10 0.66
C LYS A 90 5.93 1.59 -0.77
N ARG A 91 5.27 0.80 -1.62
CA ARG A 91 4.96 1.14 -3.01
C ARG A 91 3.93 2.26 -3.13
N ALA A 92 2.91 2.25 -2.27
CA ALA A 92 1.88 3.28 -2.21
C ALA A 92 2.45 4.63 -1.76
N VAL A 93 3.36 4.63 -0.77
CA VAL A 93 3.98 5.86 -0.24
C VAL A 93 5.09 6.39 -1.16
N GLY A 94 5.96 5.50 -1.66
CA GLY A 94 7.19 5.85 -2.38
C GLY A 94 7.03 6.10 -3.88
N GLY A 95 5.81 6.24 -4.39
CA GLY A 95 5.47 6.30 -5.82
C GLY A 95 6.01 7.49 -6.65
N GLY A 96 7.09 8.14 -6.21
CA GLY A 96 7.66 9.35 -6.83
C GLY A 96 8.49 9.16 -8.10
N GLY A 97 8.59 7.95 -8.66
CA GLY A 97 9.46 7.66 -9.82
C GLY A 97 8.82 7.70 -11.21
N SER A 98 7.48 7.70 -11.31
CA SER A 98 6.82 7.63 -12.62
C SER A 98 6.10 8.93 -12.94
N ILE A 99 6.78 9.77 -13.71
CA ILE A 99 6.27 11.00 -14.36
C ILE A 99 5.02 10.77 -15.25
N HIS A 100 4.52 9.53 -15.39
CA HIS A 100 3.35 9.16 -16.19
C HIS A 100 2.25 8.41 -15.41
N ALA A 101 2.40 8.17 -14.10
CA ALA A 101 1.38 7.46 -13.32
C ALA A 101 0.45 8.46 -12.63
N HIS A 102 -0.86 8.29 -12.83
CA HIS A 102 -1.89 9.05 -12.12
C HIS A 102 -1.65 8.97 -10.61
N LYS A 103 -1.45 10.13 -9.96
CA LYS A 103 -1.28 10.27 -8.49
C LYS A 103 -2.52 9.88 -7.68
N LEU A 104 -3.60 9.48 -8.35
CA LEU A 104 -4.92 9.24 -7.75
C LEU A 104 -4.93 7.82 -7.14
N GLY A 105 -5.05 7.74 -5.82
CA GLY A 105 -5.21 6.48 -5.06
C GLY A 105 -4.00 6.01 -4.26
N GLN A 106 -2.81 6.61 -4.45
CA GLN A 106 -1.62 6.31 -3.65
C GLN A 106 -1.80 6.64 -2.16
N PRO A 107 -2.31 7.84 -1.79
CA PRO A 107 -2.55 8.16 -0.39
C PRO A 107 -3.59 7.26 0.29
N GLU A 108 -4.66 6.93 -0.42
CA GLU A 108 -5.76 6.13 0.12
C GLU A 108 -5.31 4.72 0.52
N ILE A 109 -4.53 4.06 -0.36
CA ILE A 109 -3.96 2.74 -0.05
C ILE A 109 -2.92 2.85 1.06
N ALA A 110 -2.06 3.86 1.04
CA ALA A 110 -1.08 4.06 2.10
C ALA A 110 -1.72 4.20 3.48
N ILE A 111 -2.80 4.99 3.57
CA ILE A 111 -3.58 5.18 4.81
C ILE A 111 -4.23 3.85 5.22
N LEU A 112 -4.92 3.17 4.30
CA LEU A 112 -5.58 1.89 4.58
C LEU A 112 -4.60 0.85 5.15
N LEU A 113 -3.45 0.66 4.50
CA LEU A 113 -2.46 -0.33 4.92
C LEU A 113 -1.70 0.08 6.18
N PHE A 114 -1.57 1.39 6.43
CA PHE A 114 -1.02 1.88 7.69
C PHE A 114 -1.95 1.56 8.86
N GLU A 115 -3.26 1.76 8.69
CA GLU A 115 -4.28 1.46 9.70
C GLU A 115 -4.43 -0.04 9.99
N ASP A 116 -3.98 -0.91 9.07
CA ASP A 116 -3.93 -2.37 9.28
C ASP A 116 -2.95 -2.76 10.42
N GLY A 117 -2.01 -1.87 10.76
CA GLY A 117 -1.20 -1.96 11.98
C GLY A 117 -0.01 -2.92 11.91
N CYS A 118 0.19 -3.63 10.79
CA CYS A 118 1.31 -4.56 10.62
C CYS A 118 2.62 -3.89 10.15
N ILE A 119 2.63 -2.56 9.96
CA ILE A 119 3.80 -1.83 9.46
C ILE A 119 4.87 -1.68 10.56
N PRO A 120 6.11 -2.14 10.34
CA PRO A 120 7.22 -1.98 11.28
C PRO A 120 7.65 -0.52 11.48
N LEU A 121 8.18 -0.20 12.67
CA LEU A 121 8.65 1.14 13.06
C LEU A 121 9.58 1.79 12.01
N GLU A 122 10.62 1.08 11.57
CA GLU A 122 11.58 1.61 10.60
C GLU A 122 10.90 2.00 9.29
N THR A 123 9.95 1.18 8.83
CA THR A 123 9.17 1.46 7.62
C THR A 123 8.24 2.65 7.80
N ILE A 124 7.70 2.87 9.00
CA ILE A 124 6.84 4.04 9.29
C ILE A 124 7.65 5.33 9.21
N ASN A 125 8.83 5.37 9.83
CA ASN A 125 9.68 6.57 9.81
C ASN A 125 10.16 6.89 8.39
N GLU A 126 10.57 5.88 7.61
CA GLU A 126 10.93 6.04 6.19
C GLU A 126 9.74 6.55 5.35
N ALA A 127 8.57 5.93 5.52
CA ALA A 127 7.36 6.31 4.81
C ALA A 127 6.90 7.73 5.13
N PHE A 128 6.97 8.12 6.41
CA PHE A 128 6.63 9.47 6.86
C PHE A 128 7.47 10.54 6.16
N LEU A 129 8.78 10.32 6.08
CA LEU A 129 9.69 11.21 5.36
C LEU A 129 9.39 11.24 3.85
N SER A 130 9.18 10.07 3.25
CA SER A 130 8.88 9.97 1.81
C SER A 130 7.57 10.67 1.45
N ALA A 131 6.53 10.52 2.28
CA ALA A 131 5.27 11.23 2.11
C ALA A 131 5.45 12.75 2.14
N ALA A 132 6.24 13.27 3.09
CA ALA A 132 6.53 14.70 3.20
C ALA A 132 7.29 15.24 1.97
N GLN A 133 8.28 14.48 1.47
CA GLN A 133 9.04 14.85 0.26
C GLN A 133 8.19 14.85 -1.01
N ASN A 134 7.22 13.96 -1.10
CA ASN A 134 6.32 13.83 -2.25
C ASN A 134 5.09 14.75 -2.17
N GLY A 135 4.90 15.47 -1.06
CA GLY A 135 3.72 16.31 -0.81
C GLY A 135 2.44 15.51 -0.61
N HIS A 136 2.54 14.29 -0.08
CA HIS A 136 1.40 13.46 0.31
C HIS A 136 0.94 13.86 1.73
N ASP A 137 0.44 15.08 1.86
CA ASP A 137 0.17 15.73 3.15
C ASP A 137 -0.87 14.97 3.99
N ASP A 138 -1.84 14.34 3.34
CA ASP A 138 -2.87 13.48 3.94
C ASP A 138 -2.26 12.22 4.59
N VAL A 139 -1.30 11.58 3.93
CA VAL A 139 -0.54 10.45 4.47
C VAL A 139 0.30 10.91 5.68
N VAL A 140 0.95 12.07 5.58
CA VAL A 140 1.72 12.64 6.69
C VAL A 140 0.82 12.93 7.89
N GLU A 141 -0.34 13.55 7.68
CA GLU A 141 -1.29 13.87 8.75
C GLU A 141 -1.85 12.61 9.43
N CYS A 142 -2.20 11.59 8.64
CA CYS A 142 -2.64 10.29 9.14
C CYS A 142 -1.58 9.67 10.06
N MET A 143 -0.34 9.58 9.58
CA MET A 143 0.76 8.95 10.30
C MET A 143 1.22 9.76 11.52
N ARG A 144 1.20 11.10 11.46
CA ARG A 144 1.71 11.99 12.51
C ARG A 144 1.15 11.68 13.91
N LYS A 145 -0.08 11.17 14.00
CA LYS A 145 -0.73 10.80 15.27
C LYS A 145 -0.10 9.57 15.93
N ASP A 146 0.64 8.78 15.18
CA ASP A 146 1.36 7.61 15.67
C ASP A 146 2.49 8.03 16.62
N ARG A 147 2.55 7.37 17.78
CA ARG A 147 3.57 7.63 18.81
C ARG A 147 4.92 7.01 18.47
N ARG A 148 4.96 6.12 17.49
CA ARG A 148 6.16 5.45 17.00
C ARG A 148 7.04 6.39 16.18
N ILE A 149 6.49 7.46 15.61
CA ILE A 149 7.25 8.41 14.81
C ILE A 149 8.24 9.16 15.69
N SER A 150 9.51 9.12 15.29
CA SER A 150 10.58 9.78 16.04
C SER A 150 10.56 11.30 15.88
N SER A 151 11.03 12.03 16.89
CA SER A 151 11.22 13.49 16.79
C SER A 151 12.18 13.87 15.66
N LYS A 152 13.18 13.03 15.39
CA LYS A 152 14.09 13.17 14.25
C LYS A 152 13.31 13.13 12.93
N SER A 153 12.43 12.15 12.73
CA SER A 153 11.61 12.04 11.52
C SER A 153 10.65 13.22 11.35
N ILE A 154 10.09 13.75 12.45
CA ILE A 154 9.29 14.99 12.41
C ILE A 154 10.13 16.17 11.94
N GLY A 155 11.34 16.34 12.48
CA GLY A 155 12.25 17.41 12.08
C GLY A 155 12.70 17.32 10.61
N GLU A 156 13.00 16.11 10.13
CA GLU A 156 13.35 15.87 8.72
C GLU A 156 12.18 16.13 7.77
N ALA A 157 10.96 15.71 8.14
CA ALA A 157 9.75 16.01 7.36
C ALA A 157 9.45 17.52 7.33
N PHE A 158 9.67 18.24 8.44
CA PHE A 158 9.52 19.70 8.51
C PHE A 158 10.53 20.40 7.57
N ALA A 159 11.80 19.97 7.59
CA ALA A 159 12.82 20.48 6.68
C ALA A 159 12.49 20.18 5.20
N ALA A 160 11.97 18.98 4.91
CA ALA A 160 11.51 18.62 3.57
C ALA A 160 10.35 19.50 3.11
N ALA A 161 9.34 19.71 3.96
CA ALA A 161 8.21 20.61 3.68
C ALA A 161 8.69 22.04 3.38
N ALA A 162 9.67 22.55 4.14
CA ALA A 162 10.28 23.85 3.90
C ALA A 162 11.03 23.91 2.55
N GLY A 163 11.80 22.87 2.22
CA GLY A 163 12.50 22.75 0.93
C GLY A 163 11.55 22.71 -0.27
N CYS A 164 10.35 22.16 -0.08
CA CYS A 164 9.28 22.11 -1.09
C CYS A 164 8.38 23.35 -1.09
N GLY A 165 8.55 24.29 -0.15
CA GLY A 165 7.69 25.47 0.00
C GLY A 165 6.27 25.15 0.52
N ASN A 166 6.05 23.97 1.09
CA ASN A 166 4.75 23.54 1.60
C ASN A 166 4.51 24.09 3.01
N SER A 167 4.06 25.34 3.08
CA SER A 167 3.82 26.04 4.36
C SER A 167 2.72 25.40 5.20
N ALA A 168 1.67 24.83 4.57
CA ALA A 168 0.59 24.17 5.28
C ALA A 168 1.08 22.90 6.00
N LEU A 169 1.92 22.09 5.33
CA LEU A 169 2.53 20.93 5.96
C LEU A 169 3.52 21.32 7.07
N MET A 170 4.28 22.40 6.87
CA MET A 170 5.14 22.95 7.93
C MET A 170 4.35 23.34 9.16
N GLU A 171 3.24 24.09 9.01
CA GLU A 171 2.36 24.49 10.11
C GLU A 171 1.77 23.28 10.82
N SER A 172 1.36 22.25 10.07
CA SER A 172 0.91 20.99 10.65
C SER A 172 2.01 20.34 11.48
N LEU A 173 3.22 20.15 10.92
CA LEU A 173 4.33 19.51 11.63
C LEU A 173 4.87 20.34 12.80
N TYR A 174 4.63 21.65 12.79
CA TYR A 174 5.00 22.57 13.87
C TYR A 174 4.00 22.48 15.04
N ASP A 175 4.16 21.44 15.86
CA ASP A 175 3.44 21.31 17.13
C ASP A 175 4.41 21.31 18.30
N THR A 176 4.46 22.45 18.98
CA THR A 176 5.36 22.74 20.10
C THR A 176 5.11 21.88 21.34
N LYS A 177 4.12 20.97 21.33
CA LYS A 177 3.80 20.08 22.46
C LYS A 177 4.43 18.67 22.36
N ARG A 178 5.13 18.34 21.26
CA ARG A 178 5.83 17.05 21.09
C ARG A 178 7.36 17.18 20.98
N VAL A 179 7.89 18.40 21.09
CA VAL A 179 9.33 18.69 21.20
C VAL A 179 9.73 18.76 22.67
#